data_AF-A0A7K4D4J2-F1
#
_entry.id   AF-A0A7K4D4J2-F1
#
_cell.length_a   1.000
_cell.length_b   1.000
_cell.length_c   1.000
_cell.angle_alpha   90.00
_cell.angle_beta   90.00
_cell.angle_gamma   90.00
#
_symmetry.space_group_name_H-M   'P 1'
#
loop_
_entity.id
_entity.type
_entity.pdbx_description
1 polymer ?
#
loop_
_entity_poly.entity_id
_entity_poly.type
_entity_poly.pdbx_seq_one_letter_code
_entity_poly.pdbx_strand_id
1 'polypeptide(L)'
;MILILTTGCLAYEFGSKVAAKDVDRGLPLQSFPVTPVIRYLDRLSNGYDANDIVYLDIINLANAAVDEGDIRLSAFGHFAPGTTVRVSDRDCSAKLSDFINPSIVFLGLHEPLGYDFDDPVYCVADVSMQRTQTNDLRLNTVSGLAAGTKVLDLDSDNNKPFTEMPLWWSFMYYDLKSSGYGIEDKVYIHTQQASPRVMENDVRLSI
;
A
#
# COMPACT_ATOMS: atom_id res chain seq x y z
N MET A 1 26.94 32.25 12.81
CA MET A 1 26.21 31.80 11.61
C MET A 1 25.88 30.33 11.83
N ILE A 2 24.63 30.04 12.21
CA ILE A 2 24.19 28.66 12.46
C ILE A 2 23.87 28.06 11.09
N LEU A 3 24.64 27.06 10.70
CA LEU A 3 24.42 26.27 9.50
C LEU A 3 23.29 25.28 9.82
N ILE A 4 22.08 25.58 9.39
CA ILE A 4 20.99 24.60 9.39
C ILE A 4 21.27 23.66 8.22
N LEU A 5 21.82 22.49 8.53
CA LEU A 5 21.85 21.35 7.61
C LEU A 5 20.39 20.91 7.40
N THR A 6 19.82 21.26 6.26
CA THR A 6 18.63 20.60 5.74
C THR A 6 18.99 19.14 5.50
N THR A 7 18.61 18.26 6.42
CA THR A 7 18.71 16.81 6.23
C THR A 7 17.90 16.46 5.00
N GLY A 8 18.58 15.90 3.98
CA GLY A 8 17.94 15.38 2.79
C GLY A 8 16.81 14.45 3.19
N CYS A 9 15.62 14.72 2.67
CA CYS A 9 14.52 13.76 2.69
C CYS A 9 15.04 12.51 2.00
N LEU A 10 15.41 11.47 2.75
CA LEU A 10 15.58 10.15 2.17
C LEU A 10 14.20 9.76 1.66
N ALA A 11 14.04 9.77 0.33
CA ALA A 11 12.84 9.26 -0.29
C ALA A 11 12.83 7.74 -0.05
N TYR A 12 11.96 7.30 0.85
CA TYR A 12 11.73 5.88 1.06
C TYR A 12 11.02 5.30 -0.16
N GLU A 13 11.32 4.04 -0.48
CA GLU A 13 10.67 3.35 -1.59
C GLU A 13 9.27 2.89 -1.20
N PHE A 14 8.38 2.80 -2.19
CA PHE A 14 7.08 2.17 -2.04
C PHE A 14 7.23 0.74 -1.53
N GLY A 15 6.43 0.39 -0.52
CA GLY A 15 6.43 -0.92 0.09
C GLY A 15 7.61 -1.19 1.01
N SER A 16 8.53 -0.24 1.22
CA SER A 16 9.54 -0.38 2.26
C SER A 16 8.88 -0.37 3.63
N LYS A 17 9.35 -1.24 4.53
CA LYS A 17 8.94 -1.23 5.93
C LYS A 17 9.75 -0.23 6.72
N VAL A 18 9.11 0.37 7.72
CA VAL A 18 9.78 1.27 8.66
C VAL A 18 10.72 0.48 9.56
N ALA A 19 12.00 0.83 9.54
CA ALA A 19 13.04 0.29 10.41
C ALA A 19 13.24 1.16 11.67
N ALA A 20 13.86 0.60 12.70
CA ALA A 20 14.06 1.24 14.01
C ALA A 20 14.77 2.61 13.97
N LYS A 21 15.55 2.88 12.91
CA LYS A 21 16.34 4.10 12.75
C LYS A 21 15.85 4.99 11.61
N ASP A 22 14.71 4.67 11.01
CA ASP A 22 14.13 5.49 9.96
C ASP A 22 13.66 6.83 10.50
N VAL A 23 13.81 7.88 9.69
CA VAL A 23 13.56 9.27 10.09
C VAL A 23 12.10 9.58 10.31
N ASP A 24 11.21 8.79 9.70
CA ASP A 24 9.77 8.92 9.83
C ASP A 24 9.20 8.15 11.03
N ARG A 25 9.98 7.26 11.66
CA ARG A 25 9.56 6.55 12.87
C ARG A 25 9.22 7.53 13.99
N GLY A 26 8.04 7.36 14.57
CA GLY A 26 7.51 8.20 15.65
C GLY A 26 6.78 9.46 15.19
N LEU A 27 6.75 9.76 13.89
CA LEU A 27 5.89 10.82 13.34
C LEU A 27 4.42 10.52 13.65
N PRO A 28 3.61 11.54 13.97
CA PRO A 28 2.20 11.34 14.30
C PRO A 28 1.42 10.86 13.07
N LEU A 29 0.54 9.89 13.25
CA LEU A 29 -0.37 9.40 12.23
C LEU A 29 -1.80 9.83 12.55
N GLN A 30 -2.56 10.13 11.50
CA GLN A 30 -3.99 10.41 11.55
C GLN A 30 -4.74 9.29 10.82
N SER A 31 -5.92 8.93 11.33
CA SER A 31 -6.84 8.05 10.63
C SER A 31 -7.57 8.81 9.53
N PHE A 32 -7.90 8.12 8.44
CA PHE A 32 -8.81 8.67 7.44
C PHE A 32 -10.22 8.81 8.01
N PRO A 33 -10.98 9.86 7.64
CA PRO A 33 -12.38 10.01 8.07
C PRO A 33 -13.29 8.86 7.62
N VAL A 34 -12.96 8.25 6.48
CA VAL A 34 -13.58 7.03 5.95
C VAL A 34 -12.45 6.08 5.56
N THR A 35 -12.61 4.79 5.85
CA THR A 35 -11.59 3.78 5.55
C THR A 35 -11.35 3.71 4.03
N PRO A 36 -10.11 3.92 3.57
CA PRO A 36 -9.74 3.71 2.16
C PRO A 36 -10.02 2.29 1.70
N VAL A 37 -10.27 2.14 0.39
CA VAL A 37 -10.64 0.86 -0.22
C VAL A 37 -9.64 0.52 -1.32
N ILE A 38 -9.18 -0.72 -1.37
CA ILE A 38 -8.36 -1.17 -2.49
C ILE A 38 -9.29 -1.54 -3.65
N ARG A 39 -9.04 -0.96 -4.82
CA ARG A 39 -9.81 -1.16 -6.05
C ARG A 39 -8.90 -1.34 -7.26
N TYR A 40 -9.45 -1.75 -8.38
CA TYR A 40 -8.70 -1.88 -9.62
C TYR A 40 -9.39 -1.22 -10.81
N LEU A 41 -8.58 -0.70 -11.73
CA LEU A 41 -9.02 -0.24 -13.04
C LEU A 41 -9.04 -1.44 -13.99
N ASP A 42 -10.24 -1.94 -14.29
CA ASP A 42 -10.46 -3.02 -15.27
C ASP A 42 -10.29 -2.48 -16.70
N ARG A 43 -9.17 -2.80 -17.33
CA ARG A 43 -8.82 -2.25 -18.65
C ARG A 43 -9.46 -3.00 -19.81
N LEU A 44 -9.79 -4.27 -19.62
CA LEU A 44 -10.26 -5.16 -20.69
C LEU A 44 -11.70 -5.65 -20.46
N SER A 45 -12.35 -5.21 -19.40
CA SER A 45 -13.72 -5.57 -19.01
C SER A 45 -13.93 -7.08 -18.81
N ASN A 46 -12.91 -7.75 -18.26
CA ASN A 46 -12.87 -9.18 -18.01
C ASN A 46 -12.74 -9.52 -16.52
N GLY A 47 -12.89 -8.52 -15.63
CA GLY A 47 -12.57 -8.66 -14.22
C GLY A 47 -11.07 -8.64 -13.97
N TYR A 48 -10.69 -8.71 -12.70
CA TYR A 48 -9.30 -8.50 -12.28
C TYR A 48 -8.30 -9.48 -12.93
N ASP A 49 -7.34 -8.93 -13.69
CA ASP A 49 -6.27 -9.70 -14.34
C ASP A 49 -4.88 -9.04 -14.23
N ALA A 50 -3.90 -9.59 -14.94
CA ALA A 50 -2.51 -9.12 -14.92
C ALA A 50 -2.32 -7.69 -15.45
N ASN A 51 -3.18 -7.20 -16.33
CA ASN A 51 -3.09 -5.90 -17.00
C ASN A 51 -3.75 -4.75 -16.22
N ASP A 52 -4.54 -5.07 -15.20
CA ASP A 52 -5.28 -4.07 -14.43
C ASP A 52 -4.39 -3.31 -13.45
N ILE A 53 -4.79 -2.09 -13.12
CA ILE A 53 -4.01 -1.26 -12.21
C ILE A 53 -4.72 -1.17 -10.87
N VAL A 54 -3.98 -1.34 -9.78
CA VAL A 54 -4.53 -1.37 -8.42
C VAL A 54 -4.30 -0.02 -7.78
N TYR A 55 -5.33 0.51 -7.12
CA TYR A 55 -5.31 1.78 -6.42
C TYR A 55 -5.76 1.57 -4.97
N LEU A 56 -5.20 2.38 -4.07
CA LEU A 56 -5.83 2.70 -2.80
C LEU A 56 -6.71 3.92 -3.07
N ASP A 57 -8.01 3.66 -3.18
CA ASP A 57 -9.05 4.67 -3.35
C ASP A 57 -9.35 5.27 -1.97
N ILE A 58 -9.12 6.57 -1.85
CA ILE A 58 -9.16 7.31 -0.59
C ILE A 58 -10.25 8.39 -0.65
N ILE A 59 -10.39 9.02 -1.81
CA ILE A 59 -11.21 10.21 -1.99
C ILE A 59 -12.50 9.85 -2.72
N ASN A 60 -13.64 10.37 -2.26
CA ASN A 60 -14.93 10.19 -2.92
C ASN A 60 -15.33 8.73 -3.20
N LEU A 61 -15.05 7.81 -2.26
CA LEU A 61 -15.26 6.35 -2.36
C LEU A 61 -16.62 5.90 -2.95
N ALA A 62 -17.67 6.70 -2.85
CA ALA A 62 -18.98 6.41 -3.42
C ALA A 62 -19.00 6.39 -4.96
N ASN A 63 -18.07 7.09 -5.61
CA ASN A 63 -18.02 7.21 -7.07
C ASN A 63 -17.32 6.03 -7.74
N ALA A 64 -16.49 5.27 -7.00
CA ALA A 64 -15.65 4.20 -7.53
C ALA A 64 -14.92 4.65 -8.81
N ALA A 65 -14.17 5.74 -8.67
CA ALA A 65 -13.35 6.30 -9.74
C ALA A 65 -12.01 6.71 -9.14
N VAL A 66 -11.00 6.80 -9.99
CA VAL A 66 -9.70 7.34 -9.57
C VAL A 66 -9.86 8.85 -9.35
N ASP A 67 -9.57 9.32 -8.14
CA ASP A 67 -9.65 10.71 -7.73
C ASP A 67 -8.25 11.29 -7.43
N GLU A 68 -8.11 12.62 -7.46
CA GLU A 68 -6.88 13.26 -6.98
C GLU A 68 -6.70 12.96 -5.48
N GLY A 69 -5.52 12.47 -5.11
CA GLY A 69 -5.25 11.98 -3.75
C GLY A 69 -5.26 10.47 -3.62
N ASP A 70 -5.78 9.71 -4.59
CA ASP A 70 -5.64 8.25 -4.56
C ASP A 70 -4.19 7.82 -4.76
N ILE A 71 -3.83 6.63 -4.26
CA ILE A 71 -2.47 6.09 -4.40
C ILE A 71 -2.47 4.94 -5.41
N ARG A 72 -1.54 4.98 -6.36
CA ARG A 72 -1.28 3.86 -7.27
C ARG A 72 -0.53 2.76 -6.52
N LEU A 73 -1.16 1.62 -6.27
CA LEU A 73 -0.50 0.48 -5.65
C LEU A 73 0.25 -0.38 -6.67
N SER A 74 -0.11 -0.31 -7.96
CA SER A 74 0.69 -0.83 -9.07
C SER A 74 0.96 0.25 -10.12
N ALA A 75 1.94 0.01 -11.00
CA ALA A 75 2.40 1.03 -11.95
C ALA A 75 1.34 1.38 -13.00
N PHE A 76 1.19 2.67 -13.33
CA PHE A 76 0.38 3.15 -14.45
C PHE A 76 1.24 3.91 -15.46
N GLY A 77 1.58 3.29 -16.59
CA GLY A 77 2.45 3.91 -17.58
C GLY A 77 3.83 4.27 -17.00
N HIS A 78 4.09 5.58 -16.84
CA HIS A 78 5.35 6.08 -16.25
C HIS A 78 5.21 6.42 -14.75
N PHE A 79 4.00 6.34 -14.20
CA PHE A 79 3.76 6.56 -12.78
C PHE A 79 4.10 5.28 -12.01
N ALA A 80 5.09 5.38 -11.13
CA ALA A 80 5.52 4.28 -10.28
C ALA A 80 4.46 3.94 -9.20
N PRO A 81 4.49 2.71 -8.65
CA PRO A 81 3.78 2.40 -7.42
C PRO A 81 4.14 3.39 -6.30
N GLY A 82 3.16 3.70 -5.47
CA GLY A 82 3.22 4.68 -4.39
C GLY A 82 3.06 6.14 -4.81
N THR A 83 2.91 6.42 -6.11
CA THR A 83 2.63 7.80 -6.53
C THR A 83 1.16 8.17 -6.29
N THR A 84 0.95 9.38 -5.79
CA THR A 84 -0.39 9.97 -5.65
C THR A 84 -0.91 10.46 -7.00
N VAL A 85 -2.18 10.21 -7.28
CA VAL A 85 -2.87 10.70 -8.48
C VAL A 85 -3.10 12.20 -8.37
N ARG A 86 -2.86 12.91 -9.48
CA ARG A 86 -3.18 14.33 -9.66
C ARG A 86 -4.32 14.50 -10.65
N VAL A 87 -5.02 15.62 -10.56
CA VAL A 87 -6.15 15.92 -11.46
C VAL A 87 -5.76 15.94 -12.95
N SER A 88 -4.49 16.20 -13.26
CA SER A 88 -3.95 16.23 -14.62
C SER A 88 -3.53 14.86 -15.16
N ASP A 89 -3.50 13.84 -14.31
CA ASP A 89 -3.03 12.51 -14.69
C ASP A 89 -4.07 11.81 -15.57
N ARG A 90 -3.60 10.97 -16.48
CA ARG A 90 -4.45 10.36 -17.52
C ARG A 90 -5.43 9.33 -16.97
N ASP A 91 -5.10 8.73 -15.83
CA ASP A 91 -5.94 7.80 -15.09
C ASP A 91 -6.96 8.49 -14.18
N CYS A 92 -6.85 9.80 -13.94
CA CYS A 92 -7.85 10.53 -13.15
C CYS A 92 -9.24 10.41 -13.81
N SER A 93 -10.27 10.22 -12.97
CA SER A 93 -11.66 9.95 -13.36
C SER A 93 -11.91 8.61 -14.07
N ALA A 94 -10.90 7.73 -14.18
CA ALA A 94 -11.12 6.38 -14.68
C ALA A 94 -11.99 5.59 -13.70
N LYS A 95 -12.95 4.82 -14.21
CA LYS A 95 -13.87 4.03 -13.38
C LYS A 95 -13.12 2.83 -12.77
N LEU A 96 -13.32 2.63 -11.48
CA LEU A 96 -12.78 1.52 -10.71
C LEU A 96 -13.83 0.42 -10.50
N SER A 97 -13.32 -0.79 -10.30
CA SER A 97 -14.06 -1.99 -9.94
C SER A 97 -13.62 -2.45 -8.55
N ASP A 98 -14.59 -2.97 -7.79
CA ASP A 98 -14.31 -3.60 -6.49
C ASP A 98 -13.77 -5.02 -6.67
N PHE A 99 -12.85 -5.41 -5.81
CA PHE A 99 -12.51 -6.83 -5.62
C PHE A 99 -13.68 -7.55 -4.93
N ILE A 100 -13.80 -8.86 -5.15
CA ILE A 100 -14.86 -9.66 -4.54
C ILE A 100 -14.62 -9.85 -3.04
N ASN A 101 -13.39 -10.21 -2.65
CA ASN A 101 -13.06 -10.55 -1.27
C ASN A 101 -11.56 -10.27 -0.97
N PRO A 102 -11.09 -9.02 -1.13
CA PRO A 102 -9.67 -8.72 -0.98
C PRO A 102 -9.28 -8.68 0.50
N SER A 103 -7.99 -8.90 0.78
CA SER A 103 -7.44 -8.66 2.12
C SER A 103 -5.96 -8.29 2.05
N ILE A 104 -5.46 -7.62 3.09
CA ILE A 104 -4.03 -7.45 3.32
C ILE A 104 -3.56 -8.58 4.23
N VAL A 105 -2.56 -9.33 3.75
CA VAL A 105 -2.06 -10.54 4.40
C VAL A 105 -0.55 -10.51 4.44
N PHE A 106 0.05 -11.37 5.26
CA PHE A 106 1.49 -11.57 5.31
C PHE A 106 1.87 -13.04 5.23
N LEU A 107 3.08 -13.34 4.74
CA LEU A 107 3.68 -14.66 4.81
C LEU A 107 4.58 -14.73 6.05
N GLY A 108 4.15 -15.45 7.09
CA GLY A 108 4.93 -15.65 8.31
C GLY A 108 6.16 -16.53 8.06
N LEU A 109 7.33 -15.92 7.89
CA LEU A 109 8.59 -16.61 7.70
C LEU A 109 9.21 -17.08 9.01
N HIS A 110 8.89 -16.42 10.12
CA HIS A 110 9.41 -16.70 11.46
C HIS A 110 8.34 -17.05 12.49
N GLU A 111 7.30 -17.77 12.05
CA GLU A 111 6.28 -18.32 12.96
C GLU A 111 6.92 -19.05 14.16
N PRO A 112 6.39 -18.89 15.39
CA PRO A 112 5.07 -18.36 15.75
C PRO A 112 5.07 -16.89 16.21
N LEU A 113 6.06 -16.08 15.82
CA LEU A 113 6.26 -14.74 16.39
C LEU A 113 5.21 -13.70 15.94
N GLY A 114 4.33 -14.05 15.01
CA GLY A 114 3.41 -13.12 14.35
C GLY A 114 4.14 -12.24 13.32
N TYR A 115 3.42 -11.25 12.78
CA TYR A 115 3.94 -10.35 11.74
C TYR A 115 5.21 -9.60 12.20
N ASP A 116 6.28 -9.73 11.41
CA ASP A 116 7.57 -9.10 11.67
C ASP A 116 8.11 -8.27 10.49
N PHE A 117 9.37 -7.83 10.58
CA PHE A 117 10.02 -6.99 9.56
C PHE A 117 10.33 -7.77 8.28
N ASP A 118 10.62 -9.06 8.35
CA ASP A 118 11.04 -9.86 7.20
C ASP A 118 9.84 -10.47 6.45
N ASP A 119 8.67 -10.53 7.08
CA ASP A 119 7.46 -11.12 6.50
C ASP A 119 6.95 -10.36 5.25
N PRO A 120 6.88 -11.00 4.08
CA PRO A 120 6.26 -10.42 2.89
C PRO A 120 4.80 -10.05 3.10
N VAL A 121 4.35 -8.92 2.56
CA VAL A 121 2.98 -8.37 2.67
C VAL A 121 2.36 -8.28 1.28
N TYR A 122 1.10 -8.69 1.16
CA TYR A 122 0.35 -8.70 -0.09
C TYR A 122 -1.02 -8.08 0.09
N CYS A 123 -1.57 -7.54 -0.99
CA CYS A 123 -3.01 -7.43 -1.19
C CYS A 123 -3.44 -8.62 -2.04
N VAL A 124 -4.19 -9.55 -1.45
CA VAL A 124 -4.76 -10.69 -2.18
C VAL A 124 -6.10 -10.32 -2.78
N ALA A 125 -6.40 -10.79 -3.99
CA ALA A 125 -7.65 -10.50 -4.67
C ALA A 125 -8.85 -11.29 -4.11
N ASP A 126 -8.58 -12.47 -3.55
CA ASP A 126 -9.56 -13.32 -2.86
C ASP A 126 -8.92 -14.07 -1.68
N VAL A 127 -9.24 -13.64 -0.46
CA VAL A 127 -8.70 -14.23 0.77
C VAL A 127 -9.18 -15.67 1.01
N SER A 128 -10.27 -16.11 0.35
CA SER A 128 -10.83 -17.46 0.54
C SER A 128 -9.88 -18.58 0.10
N MET A 129 -8.92 -18.27 -0.76
CA MET A 129 -7.91 -19.22 -1.24
C MET A 129 -6.87 -19.58 -0.16
N GLN A 130 -6.70 -18.73 0.87
CA GLN A 130 -5.73 -18.88 1.97
C GLN A 130 -4.27 -19.10 1.52
N ARG A 131 -3.97 -18.79 0.25
CA ARG A 131 -2.65 -18.89 -0.36
C ARG A 131 -2.50 -17.80 -1.39
N THR A 132 -1.30 -17.26 -1.53
CA THR A 132 -1.00 -16.33 -2.63
C THR A 132 -1.29 -17.00 -3.97
N GLN A 133 -1.88 -16.24 -4.88
CA GLN A 133 -2.26 -16.64 -6.23
C GLN A 133 -1.66 -15.68 -7.24
N THR A 134 -1.65 -16.11 -8.50
CA THR A 134 -1.39 -15.24 -9.63
C THR A 134 -2.30 -14.02 -9.59
N ASN A 135 -1.74 -12.85 -9.89
CA ASN A 135 -2.33 -11.52 -9.82
C ASN A 135 -2.46 -10.90 -8.41
N ASP A 136 -2.17 -11.61 -7.32
CA ASP A 136 -2.05 -10.95 -6.02
C ASP A 136 -0.94 -9.90 -6.05
N LEU A 137 -1.14 -8.77 -5.35
CA LEU A 137 -0.24 -7.64 -5.41
C LEU A 137 0.77 -7.68 -4.25
N ARG A 138 2.05 -7.56 -4.55
CA ARG A 138 3.10 -7.38 -3.54
C ARG A 138 3.05 -5.97 -2.99
N LEU A 139 2.90 -5.82 -1.68
CA LEU A 139 2.93 -4.51 -1.01
C LEU A 139 4.30 -4.19 -0.40
N ASN A 140 5.26 -5.13 -0.47
CA ASN A 140 6.68 -4.90 -0.23
C ASN A 140 7.53 -5.68 -1.24
N THR A 141 8.85 -5.45 -1.25
CA THR A 141 9.77 -6.22 -2.08
C THR A 141 9.86 -7.66 -1.57
N VAL A 142 9.72 -8.64 -2.46
CA VAL A 142 9.75 -10.08 -2.13
C VAL A 142 10.74 -10.80 -3.03
N SER A 143 11.78 -11.41 -2.46
CA SER A 143 12.76 -12.22 -3.22
C SER A 143 13.36 -11.49 -4.45
N GLY A 144 13.55 -10.17 -4.36
CA GLY A 144 14.05 -9.32 -5.45
C GLY A 144 12.99 -8.84 -6.44
N LEU A 145 11.73 -9.23 -6.29
CA LEU A 145 10.59 -8.71 -7.03
C LEU A 145 10.07 -7.45 -6.34
N ALA A 146 9.96 -6.36 -7.10
CA ALA A 146 9.62 -5.05 -6.55
C ALA A 146 8.20 -5.00 -5.98
N ALA A 147 8.00 -4.15 -4.96
CA ALA A 147 6.68 -3.78 -4.49
C ALA A 147 5.84 -3.18 -5.63
N GLY A 148 4.54 -3.45 -5.62
CA GLY A 148 3.58 -3.01 -6.64
C GLY A 148 3.57 -3.88 -7.89
N THR A 149 4.36 -4.96 -7.91
CA THR A 149 4.26 -6.01 -8.92
C THR A 149 3.25 -7.08 -8.49
N LYS A 150 2.70 -7.79 -9.47
CA LYS A 150 1.79 -8.91 -9.24
C LYS A 150 2.56 -10.23 -9.18
N VAL A 151 2.04 -11.17 -8.39
CA VAL A 151 2.49 -12.56 -8.37
C VAL A 151 2.19 -13.20 -9.72
N LEU A 152 3.18 -13.86 -10.31
CA LEU A 152 3.08 -14.64 -11.54
C LEU A 152 3.11 -16.14 -11.24
N ASP A 153 2.63 -16.96 -12.18
CA ASP A 153 2.51 -18.41 -12.02
C ASP A 153 3.80 -19.10 -11.54
N LEU A 154 4.95 -18.64 -12.05
CA LEU A 154 6.27 -19.24 -11.77
C LEU A 154 7.06 -18.50 -10.69
N ASP A 155 6.49 -17.46 -10.08
CA ASP A 155 7.17 -16.75 -9.01
C ASP A 155 7.29 -17.64 -7.77
N SER A 156 8.42 -17.52 -7.07
CA SER A 156 8.74 -18.36 -5.92
C SER A 156 7.78 -18.18 -4.73
N ASP A 157 7.05 -17.08 -4.70
CA ASP A 157 6.06 -16.69 -3.70
C ASP A 157 4.62 -16.94 -4.14
N ASN A 158 4.39 -17.58 -5.30
CA ASN A 158 3.09 -18.11 -5.66
C ASN A 158 2.75 -19.36 -4.82
N ASN A 159 1.45 -19.58 -4.59
CA ASN A 159 0.91 -20.72 -3.87
C ASN A 159 1.51 -20.89 -2.46
N LYS A 160 1.78 -19.79 -1.76
CA LYS A 160 2.28 -19.79 -0.38
C LYS A 160 1.15 -19.54 0.61
N PRO A 161 1.05 -20.31 1.70
CA PRO A 161 0.06 -20.04 2.73
C PRO A 161 0.34 -18.70 3.40
N PHE A 162 -0.69 -17.89 3.59
CA PHE A 162 -0.58 -16.60 4.27
C PHE A 162 -1.38 -16.59 5.57
N THR A 163 -1.12 -15.57 6.38
CA THR A 163 -1.90 -15.21 7.56
C THR A 163 -2.51 -13.83 7.30
N GLU A 164 -3.79 -13.66 7.64
CA GLU A 164 -4.42 -12.34 7.59
C GLU A 164 -3.75 -11.39 8.58
N MET A 165 -3.57 -10.13 8.20
CA MET A 165 -3.00 -9.15 9.11
C MET A 165 -3.83 -9.05 10.41
N PRO A 166 -3.20 -8.86 11.58
CA PRO A 166 -3.91 -8.76 12.86
C PRO A 166 -5.00 -7.68 12.83
N LEU A 167 -6.18 -7.93 13.41
CA LEU A 167 -7.41 -7.09 13.33
C LEU A 167 -7.27 -5.57 13.63
N TRP A 168 -6.12 -5.13 14.09
CA TRP A 168 -5.81 -3.77 14.49
C TRP A 168 -5.00 -3.00 13.44
N TRP A 169 -4.65 -3.62 12.31
CA TRP A 169 -4.03 -2.91 11.21
C TRP A 169 -5.00 -1.91 10.59
N SER A 170 -4.50 -0.79 10.08
CA SER A 170 -5.31 0.20 9.39
C SER A 170 -4.48 1.03 8.40
N PHE A 171 -5.15 1.68 7.46
CA PHE A 171 -4.51 2.74 6.68
C PHE A 171 -4.50 4.02 7.52
N MET A 172 -3.33 4.64 7.61
CA MET A 172 -3.16 5.94 8.27
C MET A 172 -2.24 6.84 7.46
N TYR A 173 -2.28 8.14 7.72
CA TYR A 173 -1.44 9.10 7.03
C TYR A 173 -0.75 10.07 7.97
N TYR A 174 0.44 10.54 7.57
CA TYR A 174 1.13 11.66 8.18
C TYR A 174 0.81 12.93 7.41
N ASP A 175 0.06 13.83 8.06
CA ASP A 175 -0.32 15.15 7.55
C ASP A 175 0.85 16.13 7.63
N LEU A 176 1.45 16.44 6.49
CA LEU A 176 2.60 17.34 6.39
C LEU A 176 2.22 18.81 6.61
N LYS A 177 0.97 19.18 6.30
CA LYS A 177 0.51 20.57 6.25
C LYS A 177 -0.46 20.94 7.36
N SER A 178 -0.82 19.98 8.21
CA SER A 178 -1.85 20.13 9.25
C SER A 178 -3.21 20.56 8.68
N SER A 179 -3.58 20.04 7.50
CA SER A 179 -4.80 20.40 6.76
C SER A 179 -5.79 19.25 6.61
N GLY A 180 -5.51 18.10 7.22
CA GLY A 180 -6.09 16.82 6.82
C GLY A 180 -5.42 16.28 5.55
N TYR A 181 -5.83 15.08 5.13
CA TYR A 181 -5.20 14.35 4.04
C TYR A 181 -5.12 15.16 2.74
N GLY A 182 -3.92 15.26 2.18
CA GLY A 182 -3.64 15.86 0.88
C GLY A 182 -2.57 15.13 0.07
N ILE A 183 -2.37 15.54 -1.18
CA ILE A 183 -1.59 14.79 -2.18
C ILE A 183 -0.09 14.60 -1.86
N GLU A 184 0.45 15.37 -0.92
CA GLU A 184 1.85 15.29 -0.50
C GLU A 184 2.04 14.40 0.75
N ASP A 185 0.95 14.10 1.46
CA ASP A 185 0.97 13.37 2.73
C ASP A 185 1.41 11.93 2.54
N LYS A 186 1.98 11.37 3.61
CA LYS A 186 2.53 10.02 3.57
C LYS A 186 1.56 9.00 4.12
N VAL A 187 1.23 7.97 3.35
CA VAL A 187 0.27 6.92 3.68
C VAL A 187 1.01 5.64 4.06
N TYR A 188 0.50 4.96 5.10
CA TYR A 188 1.09 3.75 5.65
C TYR A 188 0.02 2.68 5.87
N ILE A 189 0.39 1.41 5.71
CA ILE A 189 -0.25 0.31 6.44
C ILE A 189 0.33 0.36 7.84
N HIS A 190 -0.48 0.79 8.80
CA HIS A 190 -0.11 0.88 10.19
C HIS A 190 -0.53 -0.38 10.92
N THR A 191 0.40 -1.04 11.61
CA THR A 191 0.19 -2.42 12.13
C THR A 191 0.10 -2.51 13.65
N GLN A 192 0.19 -1.38 14.38
CA GLN A 192 0.25 -1.39 15.85
C GLN A 192 -0.85 -0.55 16.51
N GLN A 193 -1.85 -1.22 17.09
CA GLN A 193 -3.02 -0.60 17.73
C GLN A 193 -2.73 0.55 18.72
N ALA A 194 -1.61 0.49 19.45
CA ALA A 194 -1.40 1.28 20.66
C ALA A 194 -0.82 2.69 20.42
N SER A 195 -0.48 3.05 19.18
CA SER A 195 0.24 4.31 18.92
C SER A 195 -0.18 4.92 17.59
N PRO A 196 -0.84 6.09 17.56
CA PRO A 196 -1.10 6.83 16.32
C PRO A 196 0.19 7.52 15.86
N ARG A 197 1.24 6.73 15.66
CA ARG A 197 2.55 7.17 15.18
C ARG A 197 3.11 6.11 14.26
N VAL A 198 3.96 6.51 13.34
CA VAL A 198 4.71 5.58 12.49
C VAL A 198 5.54 4.67 13.38
N MET A 199 5.35 3.37 13.27
CA MET A 199 6.02 2.34 14.06
C MET A 199 6.86 1.43 13.16
N GLU A 200 7.77 0.68 13.79
CA GLU A 200 8.48 -0.39 13.09
C GLU A 200 7.48 -1.39 12.50
N ASN A 201 7.81 -1.90 11.31
CA ASN A 201 7.00 -2.81 10.50
C ASN A 201 5.78 -2.19 9.81
N ASP A 202 5.50 -0.90 10.01
CA ASP A 202 4.55 -0.20 9.14
C ASP A 202 5.06 -0.20 7.69
N VAL A 203 4.16 -0.35 6.72
CA VAL A 203 4.50 -0.41 5.30
C VAL A 203 4.21 0.93 4.66
N ARG A 204 5.18 1.54 3.98
CA ARG A 204 5.00 2.81 3.28
C ARG A 204 4.26 2.61 1.97
N LEU A 205 3.10 3.24 1.82
CA LEU A 205 2.30 3.14 0.61
C LEU A 205 2.46 4.33 -0.33
N SER A 206 3.07 5.43 0.08
CA SER A 206 3.26 6.61 -0.76
C SER A 206 4.71 7.09 -0.78
N ILE A 207 5.18 7.60 -1.93
CA ILE A 207 6.54 8.12 -2.12
C ILE A 207 6.59 9.63 -2.35
#